data_AF-A0A7C3DH01-F1
#
_entry.id   AF-A0A7C3DH01-F1
#
_cell.length_a   1.000
_cell.length_b   1.000
_cell.length_c   1.000
_cell.angle_alpha   90.00
_cell.angle_beta   90.00
_cell.angle_gamma   90.00
#
_symmetry.space_group_name_H-M   'P 1'
#
loop_
_entity.id
_entity.type
_entity.pdbx_description
1 polymer ?
#
loop_
_entity_poly.entity_id
_entity_poly.type
_entity_poly.pdbx_seq_one_letter_code
_entity_poly.pdbx_strand_id
1 'polypeptide(L)' 'TGHFYTTTKNPKAKTEKIVLKKYDPKIRKHVEYKEAKI' A
#
# COMPACT_ATOMS: atom_id res chain seq x y z
N THR A 1 -5.32 -0.83 11.16
CA THR A 1 -6.32 0.26 11.02
C THR A 1 -7.43 -0.02 10.02
N GLY A 2 -7.54 -1.22 9.41
CA GLY A 2 -8.67 -1.60 8.54
C GLY A 2 -8.76 -0.85 7.22
N HIS A 3 -8.12 0.32 7.13
CA HIS A 3 -8.00 1.11 5.93
C HIS A 3 -6.89 0.54 5.04
N PHE A 4 -7.26 0.14 3.83
CA PHE A 4 -6.34 -0.30 2.79
C PHE A 4 -6.63 0.46 1.51
N TYR A 5 -5.59 0.63 0.69
CA TYR A 5 -5.73 1.11 -0.67
C TYR A 5 -5.60 -0.07 -1.60
N THR A 6 -6.49 -0.19 -2.58
CA THR A 6 -6.29 -1.11 -3.69
C THR A 6 -5.41 -0.44 -4.73
N THR A 7 -4.39 -1.17 -5.19
CA THR A 7 -3.51 -0.73 -6.26
C THR A 7 -3.29 -1.90 -7.20
N THR A 8 -3.42 -1.67 -8.51
CA THR A 8 -3.05 -2.64 -9.52
C THR A 8 -1.55 -2.53 -9.78
N LYS A 9 -0.82 -3.64 -9.69
CA LYS A 9 0.58 -3.71 -10.10
C LYS A 9 0.71 -4.48 -11.40
N ASN A 10 1.70 -4.10 -12.21
CA ASN A 10 2.11 -4.90 -13.36
C ASN A 10 3.14 -5.95 -12.90
N PRO A 11 2.77 -7.24 -12.75
CA PRO A 11 3.66 -8.27 -12.23
C PRO A 11 4.86 -8.54 -13.15
N LYS A 12 4.79 -8.14 -14.44
CA LYS A 12 5.90 -8.32 -15.39
C LYS A 12 7.03 -7.30 -15.20
N ALA A 13 6.71 -6.09 -14.76
CA ALA A 13 7.67 -4.99 -14.65
C ALA A 13 8.21 -4.81 -13.21
N LYS A 14 7.44 -5.21 -12.19
CA LYS A 14 7.84 -5.12 -10.78
C LYS A 14 7.55 -6.43 -10.07
N THR A 15 8.63 -7.16 -9.76
CA THR A 15 8.60 -8.43 -9.03
C THR A 15 8.54 -8.24 -7.51
N GLU A 16 9.10 -7.13 -7.02
CA GLU A 16 9.19 -6.83 -5.59
C GLU A 16 7.88 -6.28 -5.00
N LYS A 17 7.72 -6.44 -3.68
CA LYS A 17 6.58 -5.86 -2.95
C LYS A 17 6.69 -4.35 -2.94
N ILE A 18 5.62 -3.68 -3.34
CA ILE A 18 5.57 -2.23 -3.38
C ILE A 18 5.41 -1.70 -1.93
N VAL A 19 6.25 -0.74 -1.56
CA VAL A 19 6.12 0.03 -0.31
C VAL A 19 5.83 1.48 -0.67
N LEU A 20 4.70 2.00 -0.22
CA LEU A 20 4.27 3.37 -0.51
C LEU A 20 3.95 4.10 0.79
N LYS A 21 4.42 5.34 0.93
CA LYS A 21 3.94 6.23 1.99
C LYS A 21 2.63 6.86 1.54
N LYS A 22 1.53 6.52 2.21
CA LYS A 22 0.21 7.14 1.99
C LYS A 22 -0.37 7.59 3.32
N TYR A 23 -1.34 8.48 3.25
CA TYR A 23 -2.06 8.98 4.42
C TYR A 23 -3.00 7.90 4.97
N ASP A 24 -2.93 7.65 6.28
CA ASP A 24 -3.94 6.87 6.99
C ASP A 24 -4.93 7.85 7.67
N PRO A 25 -6.20 7.92 7.22
CA PRO A 25 -7.18 8.85 7.80
C PRO A 25 -7.54 8.54 9.26
N LYS A 26 -7.27 7.31 9.73
CA LYS A 26 -7.53 6.90 11.12
C LYS A 26 -6.46 7.40 12.09
N ILE A 27 -5.20 7.42 11.66
CA ILE A 27 -4.07 7.91 12.47
C ILE A 27 -3.75 9.39 12.17
N ARG A 28 -4.30 9.91 11.07
CA ARG A 28 -4.07 11.26 10.55
C ARG A 28 -2.59 11.56 10.24
N LYS A 29 -1.85 10.54 9.81
CA LYS A 29 -0.43 10.64 9.46
C LYS A 29 -0.13 9.83 8.19
N HIS A 30 0.98 10.15 7.54
CA HIS A 30 1.51 9.33 6.46
C HIS A 30 2.22 8.11 7.05
N VAL A 31 1.79 6.93 6.63
CA VAL A 31 2.30 5.63 7.08
C VAL A 31 2.75 4.82 5.87
N GLU A 32 3.71 3.93 6.07
CA GLU A 32 4.14 2.99 5.05
C GLU A 32 3.11 1.89 4.86
N TYR A 33 2.54 1.83 3.66
CA TYR A 33 1.71 0.75 3.18
C TYR A 33 2.59 -0.27 2.46
N LYS A 34 2.59 -1.50 2.98
CA LYS A 34 3.22 -2.66 2.34
C LYS A 34 2.15 -3.43 1.57
N GLU A 35 2.48 -3.84 0.36
CA GLU A 35 1.61 -4.68 -0.44
C GLU A 35 1.31 -6.00 0.27
N ALA A 36 0.02 -6.30 0.44
CA ALA A 36 -0.49 -7.56 0.95
C ALA A 36 -1.52 -8.12 -0.03
N LYS A 37 -1.62 -9.44 -0.09
CA LYS A 37 -2.67 -10.12 -0.87
C LYS A 37 -4.00 -9.94 -0.12
N ILE A 38 -4.96 -9.30 -0.79
CA ILE A 38 -6.38 -9.28 -0.39
C ILE A 38 -7.06 -10.49 -1.01
#